data_AF-A0A7J9J9B2-F1
#
_entry.id   AF-A0A7J9J9B2-F1
#
_cell.length_a   1.000
_cell.length_b   1.000
_cell.length_c   1.000
_cell.angle_alpha   90.00
_cell.angle_beta   90.00
_cell.angle_gamma   90.00
#
_symmetry.space_group_name_H-M   'P 1'
#
loop_
_entity.id
_entity.type
_entity.pdbx_description
1 polymer ?
#
loop_
_entity_poly.entity_id
_entity_poly.type
_entity_poly.pdbx_seq_one_letter_code
_entity_poly.pdbx_strand_id
1 'polypeptide(L)' 'MAASVDPLVVGRVIGDVVDMFVPTVTMSVYYGSKHVSNGCDIKPSMAINPPKVAIDGLPDQFYTL' A
#
# COMPACT_ATOMS: atom_id res chain seq x y z
N MET A 1 -9.56 24.21 -1.73
CA MET A 1 -8.50 23.19 -1.67
C MET A 1 -9.12 21.99 -0.99
N ALA A 2 -9.58 20.99 -1.73
CA ALA A 2 -10.16 19.81 -1.10
C ALA A 2 -9.05 19.13 -0.31
N ALA A 3 -9.19 19.05 1.02
CA ALA A 3 -8.34 18.18 1.81
C ALA A 3 -8.58 16.77 1.24
N SER A 4 -7.59 16.22 0.54
CA SER A 4 -7.65 14.86 0.04
C SER A 4 -7.74 13.96 1.27
N VAL A 5 -8.95 13.48 1.57
CA VAL A 5 -9.20 12.53 2.64
C VAL A 5 -8.35 11.29 2.38
N ASP A 6 -7.67 10.80 3.41
CA ASP A 6 -6.77 9.66 3.26
C ASP A 6 -7.57 8.43 2.82
N PRO A 7 -7.23 7.79 1.68
CA PRO A 7 -7.97 6.66 1.17
C PRO A 7 -7.99 5.45 2.12
N LEU A 8 -7.01 5.32 3.02
CA LEU A 8 -7.00 4.26 4.04
C LEU A 8 -8.06 4.51 5.13
N VAL A 9 -8.37 5.77 5.42
CA VAL A 9 -9.47 6.15 6.32
C VAL A 9 -10.82 5.96 5.63
N VAL A 10 -10.94 6.39 4.37
CA VAL A 10 -12.18 6.23 3.59
C VAL A 10 -12.52 4.75 3.40
N GLY A 11 -11.51 3.91 3.14
CA GLY A 11 -11.64 2.46 3.02
C GLY A 11 -11.76 1.72 4.36
N ARG A 12 -11.76 2.43 5.50
CA ARG A 12 -11.79 1.90 6.88
C ARG A 12 -10.65 0.96 7.27
N VAL A 13 -9.59 0.90 6.47
CA VAL A 13 -8.38 0.12 6.79
C VAL A 13 -7.74 0.65 8.07
N ILE A 14 -7.64 1.98 8.18
CA ILE A 14 -7.35 2.64 9.45
C ILE A 14 -8.62 2.57 10.32
N GLY A 15 -8.51 1.97 11.50
CA GLY A 15 -9.61 1.69 12.41
C GLY A 15 -10.00 0.21 12.44
N ASP A 16 -10.19 -0.43 11.28
CA ASP A 16 -10.57 -1.85 11.25
C ASP A 16 -9.36 -2.80 11.28
N VAL A 17 -8.24 -2.42 10.66
CA VAL A 17 -7.05 -3.28 10.50
C VAL A 17 -5.81 -2.71 11.23
N VAL A 18 -5.59 -1.41 11.13
CA VAL A 18 -4.43 -0.73 11.72
C VAL A 18 -4.84 0.55 12.46
N ASP A 19 -4.08 0.93 13.47
CA ASP A 19 -4.23 2.23 14.13
C ASP A 19 -3.79 3.39 13.21
N MET A 20 -4.24 4.60 13.53
CA MET A 20 -3.79 5.81 12.83
C MET A 20 -2.29 5.99 12.98
N PHE A 21 -1.59 6.17 11.87
CA PHE A 21 -0.15 6.36 11.82
C PHE A 21 0.22 7.48 10.84
N VAL A 22 1.46 7.98 10.96
CA VAL A 22 2.03 8.91 9.98
C VAL A 22 2.95 8.11 9.05
N PRO A 23 2.67 8.02 7.75
CA PRO A 23 3.54 7.30 6.80
C PRO A 23 4.94 7.93 6.76
N THR A 24 5.98 7.15 7.03
CA THR A 24 7.38 7.61 7.03
C THR A 24 8.26 6.96 5.96
N VAL A 25 7.80 5.84 5.40
CA VAL A 25 8.52 5.06 4.37
C VAL A 25 7.56 4.77 3.22
N THR A 26 8.05 4.96 1.99
CA THR A 26 7.24 4.70 0.79
C THR A 26 7.33 3.22 0.42
N MET A 27 6.18 2.60 0.17
CA MET A 27 6.08 1.24 -0.34
C MET A 27 5.30 1.26 -1.66
N SER A 28 5.82 0.58 -2.67
CA SER A 28 5.16 0.41 -3.97
C SER A 28 5.02 -1.08 -4.30
N VAL A 29 3.82 -1.49 -4.69
CA VAL A 29 3.48 -2.90 -4.96
C VAL A 29 2.99 -3.04 -6.39
N TYR A 30 3.48 -4.05 -7.10
CA TYR A 30 3.14 -4.29 -8.50
C TYR A 30 2.78 -5.76 -8.73
N TYR A 31 1.60 -5.99 -9.33
CA TYR A 31 1.23 -7.29 -9.90
C TYR A 31 1.46 -7.24 -11.40
N GLY A 32 2.53 -7.87 -11.88
CA GLY A 32 2.99 -7.73 -13.27
C GLY A 32 3.35 -6.27 -13.58
N SER A 33 2.65 -5.66 -14.54
CA SER A 33 2.80 -4.24 -14.90
C SER A 33 1.83 -3.31 -14.16
N LYS A 34 0.88 -3.84 -13.37
CA LYS A 34 -0.14 -3.03 -12.69
C LYS A 34 0.36 -2.58 -11.32
N HIS A 35 0.46 -1.27 -11.13
CA HIS A 35 0.70 -0.66 -9.83
C HIS A 35 -0.54 -0.75 -8.93
N VAL A 36 -0.35 -1.17 -7.69
CA VAL A 36 -1.40 -1.19 -6.67
C VAL A 36 -1.56 0.22 -6.09
N SER A 37 -2.79 0.71 -6.10
CA SER A 37 -3.18 1.96 -5.43
C SER A 37 -4.32 1.68 -4.46
N ASN A 38 -4.41 2.49 -3.40
CA ASN A 38 -5.42 2.31 -2.36
C ASN A 38 -6.83 2.36 -2.97
N GLY A 39 -7.62 1.31 -2.74
CA GLY A 39 -8.98 1.17 -3.26
C GLY A 39 -9.09 0.69 -4.72
N CYS A 40 -8.00 0.35 -5.40
CA CYS A 40 -8.09 -0.18 -6.77
C CYS A 40 -8.40 -1.69 -6.80
N ASP A 41 -9.22 -2.11 -7.75
CA ASP A 41 -9.48 -3.53 -7.96
C ASP A 41 -8.32 -4.22 -8.70
N ILE A 42 -7.96 -5.41 -8.24
CA ILE A 42 -6.99 -6.30 -8.87
C ILE A 42 -7.73 -7.59 -9.23
N LYS A 43 -7.68 -7.99 -10.51
CA LYS A 43 -8.26 -9.26 -10.94
C LYS A 43 -7.49 -10.41 -10.28
N PRO A 44 -8.16 -11.43 -9.72
CA PRO A 44 -7.49 -12.57 -9.11
C PRO A 44 -6.49 -13.26 -10.05
N SER A 45 -6.78 -13.31 -11.35
CA SER A 45 -5.88 -13.86 -12.36
C SER A 45 -4.56 -13.11 -12.51
N MET A 46 -4.49 -11.84 -12.12
CA MET A 46 -3.25 -11.05 -12.12
C MET A 46 -2.45 -11.26 -10.83
N ALA A 47 -3.09 -11.69 -9.75
CA ALA A 47 -2.49 -11.89 -8.43
C ALA A 47 -2.12 -13.36 -8.14
N ILE A 48 -2.05 -14.20 -9.18
CA ILE A 48 -1.66 -15.61 -9.05
C ILE A 48 -0.21 -15.74 -8.54
N ASN A 49 0.67 -14.86 -9.04
CA ASN A 49 2.07 -14.82 -8.64
C ASN A 49 2.30 -13.74 -7.58
N PRO A 50 3.30 -13.91 -6.69
CA PRO A 50 3.68 -12.88 -5.73
C PRO A 50 4.00 -11.54 -6.42
N PRO A 51 3.61 -10.40 -5.82
CA PRO A 51 3.88 -9.09 -6.39
C PRO A 51 5.35 -8.72 -6.24
N LYS A 52 5.80 -7.79 -7.10
CA LYS A 52 7.05 -7.06 -6.88
C LYS A 52 6.78 -5.97 -5.85
N VAL A 53 7.56 -5.95 -4.77
CA VAL A 53 7.50 -4.93 -3.73
C VAL A 53 8.79 -4.11 -3.76
N ALA A 54 8.66 -2.79 -3.72
CA ALA A 54 9.77 -1.86 -3.52
C ALA A 54 9.49 -1.04 -2.25
N ILE A 55 10.47 -0.99 -1.35
CA ILE A 55 10.42 -0.21 -0.11
C ILE A 55 11.54 0.82 -0.21
N ASP A 56 11.18 2.10 -0.17
CA ASP A 56 12.13 3.23 -0.21
C ASP A 56 12.49 3.64 1.23
N GLY A 57 13.09 2.68 1.93
CA GLY A 57 13.51 2.82 3.32
C GLY A 57 15.02 3.04 3.47
N LEU A 58 15.47 3.23 4.70
CA LEU A 58 16.89 3.36 5.02
C LEU A 58 17.64 2.01 4.84
N PRO A 59 18.87 2.02 4.30
CA PRO A 59 19.63 0.81 3.96
C PRO A 59 20.13 0.02 5.17
N ASP A 60 20.22 0.65 6.34
CA ASP A 60 20.63 0.05 7.61
C ASP A 60 19.44 -0.52 8.42
N GLN A 61 18.22 -0.43 7.87
CA GLN A 61 17.01 -0.90 8.54
C GLN A 61 16.42 -2.12 7.84
N PHE A 62 15.84 -3.00 8.65
CA PHE A 62 15.07 -4.14 8.17
C PHE A 62 13.58 -3.87 8.35
N TYR A 63 12.78 -4.29 7.38
CA TYR A 63 11.33 -4.11 7.34
C TYR A 63 10.63 -5.47 7.32
N THR A 64 9.36 -5.50 7.71
CA THR A 64 8.52 -6.71 7.70
C THR A 64 7.25 -6.45 6.90
N LEU A 65 6.77 -7.48 6.19
CA LEU A 65 5.57 -7.48 5.35
C LEU A 65 4.64 -8.62 5.76
#